data_AF-A0A382AW42-F1
#
_entry.id   AF-A0A382AW42-F1
#
_cell.length_a   1.000
_cell.length_b   1.000
_cell.length_c   1.000
_cell.angle_alpha   90.00
_cell.angle_beta   90.00
_cell.angle_gamma   90.00
#
_symmetry.space_group_name_H-M   'P 1'
#
loop_
_entity.id
_entity.type
_entity.pdbx_description
1 polymer ?
#
loop_
_entity_poly.entity_id
_entity_poly.type
_entity_poly.pdbx_seq_one_letter_code
_entity_poly.pdbx_strand_id
1 'polypeptide(L)'
;MRMIEASPEMPQGWINHGNTLFYLERFQEAFDLLLPVLKRFPHDEAIPYNLACYKCQNGEFQEAREWLERALKVGDTKRVKHMAIADPDLTPLWEHGVKIK
;
A
#
# COMPACT_ATOMS: atom_id res chain seq x y z
N MET A 1 -17.93 16.50 4.55
CA MET A 1 -17.27 16.51 5.86
C MET A 1 -15.87 15.90 5.67
N ARG A 2 -14.81 16.69 5.77
CA ARG A 2 -13.43 16.29 5.43
C ARG A 2 -12.77 15.72 6.68
N MET A 3 -12.76 14.38 6.82
CA MET A 3 -12.14 13.68 7.96
C MET A 3 -10.60 13.75 7.98
N ILE A 4 -9.98 14.47 7.03
CA ILE A 4 -8.52 14.52 6.83
C ILE A 4 -7.80 15.32 7.93
N GLU A 5 -8.53 16.06 8.78
CA GLU A 5 -7.92 17.02 9.73
C GLU A 5 -7.96 16.58 11.20
N ALA A 6 -8.33 15.33 11.51
CA ALA A 6 -8.46 14.90 12.91
C ALA A 6 -7.13 14.49 13.58
N SER A 7 -6.05 14.23 12.83
CA SER A 7 -4.69 14.01 13.37
C SER A 7 -3.65 14.08 12.25
N PRO A 8 -3.05 15.25 11.97
CA PRO A 8 -2.00 15.37 10.93
C PRO A 8 -0.72 14.56 11.23
N GLU A 9 -0.62 13.96 12.42
CA GLU A 9 0.53 13.17 12.88
C GLU A 9 0.40 11.66 12.64
N MET A 10 -0.70 11.17 12.05
CA MET A 10 -0.87 9.74 11.74
C MET A 10 -1.29 9.53 10.28
N PRO A 11 -0.71 8.56 9.56
CA PRO A 11 -1.04 8.32 8.15
C PRO A 11 -2.43 7.69 7.95
N GLN A 12 -3.07 7.19 9.00
CA GLN A 12 -4.33 6.44 8.92
C GLN A 12 -5.46 7.17 8.17
N GLY A 13 -5.58 8.50 8.35
CA GLY A 13 -6.61 9.27 7.64
C GLY A 13 -6.42 9.26 6.12
N TRP A 14 -5.16 9.31 5.65
CA TRP A 14 -4.81 9.23 4.24
C TRP A 14 -4.99 7.81 3.70
N ILE A 15 -4.58 6.80 4.47
CA ILE A 15 -4.75 5.38 4.13
C ILE A 15 -6.23 5.04 3.99
N ASN A 16 -7.08 5.47 4.93
CA ASN A 16 -8.52 5.22 4.85
C ASN A 16 -9.15 5.86 3.60
N HIS A 17 -8.70 7.06 3.21
CA HIS A 17 -9.15 7.72 1.99
C HIS A 17 -8.68 6.96 0.74
N GLY A 18 -7.40 6.57 0.70
CA GLY A 18 -6.87 5.71 -0.37
C GLY A 18 -7.66 4.41 -0.50
N ASN A 19 -7.95 3.74 0.63
CA ASN A 19 -8.72 2.49 0.63
C ASN A 19 -10.17 2.69 0.17
N THR A 20 -10.76 3.85 0.44
CA THR A 20 -12.08 4.19 -0.11
C THR A 20 -12.04 4.29 -1.64
N LEU A 21 -11.00 4.91 -2.21
CA LEU A 21 -10.80 4.97 -3.67
C LEU A 21 -10.51 3.58 -4.24
N PHE A 22 -9.71 2.78 -3.54
CA PHE A 22 -9.39 1.41 -3.90
C PHE A 22 -10.62 0.50 -4.00
N TYR A 23 -11.53 0.54 -3.02
CA TYR A 23 -12.78 -0.23 -3.06
C TYR A 23 -13.78 0.27 -4.11
N LEU A 24 -13.55 1.47 -4.67
CA LEU A 24 -14.26 1.97 -5.84
C LEU A 24 -13.54 1.63 -7.16
N GLU A 25 -12.52 0.76 -7.11
CA GLU A 25 -11.66 0.35 -8.23
C GLU A 25 -10.89 1.52 -8.88
N ARG A 26 -10.74 2.64 -8.16
CA ARG A 26 -10.00 3.84 -8.61
C ARG A 26 -8.53 3.75 -8.16
N PHE A 27 -7.85 2.68 -8.57
CA PHE A 27 -6.52 2.32 -8.06
C PHE A 27 -5.45 3.38 -8.29
N GLN A 28 -5.40 3.97 -9.48
CA GLN A 28 -4.44 5.03 -9.79
C GLN A 28 -4.67 6.28 -8.94
N GLU A 29 -5.92 6.65 -8.69
CA GLU A 29 -6.24 7.80 -7.83
C GLU A 29 -5.92 7.53 -6.36
N ALA A 30 -6.15 6.31 -5.88
CA ALA A 30 -5.72 5.88 -4.54
C ALA A 30 -4.20 5.99 -4.38
N PHE A 31 -3.47 5.56 -5.41
CA PHE A 31 -2.01 5.66 -5.48
C PHE A 31 -1.53 7.11 -5.47
N ASP A 32 -2.06 7.96 -6.35
CA ASP A 32 -1.68 9.38 -6.46
C ASP A 32 -2.00 10.17 -5.18
N LEU A 33 -3.06 9.78 -4.47
CA LEU A 33 -3.41 10.34 -3.18
C LEU A 33 -2.40 9.96 -2.09
N LEU A 34 -1.99 8.69 -2.04
CA LEU A 34 -1.19 8.16 -0.94
C LEU A 34 0.33 8.32 -1.15
N LEU A 35 0.80 8.33 -2.40
CA LEU A 35 2.22 8.49 -2.74
C LEU A 35 2.89 9.72 -2.09
N PRO A 36 2.33 10.94 -2.15
CA PRO A 36 2.96 12.11 -1.53
C PRO A 36 3.03 12.01 0.00
N VAL A 37 2.19 11.18 0.62
CA VAL A 37 2.13 10.97 2.08
C VAL A 37 3.37 10.22 2.58
N LEU A 38 4.01 9.42 1.73
CA LEU A 38 5.28 8.74 2.04
C LEU A 38 6.37 9.71 2.50
N LYS A 39 6.41 10.93 1.96
CA LYS A 39 7.38 11.96 2.36
C LYS A 39 7.17 12.44 3.80
N ARG A 40 5.94 12.35 4.30
CA ARG A 40 5.57 12.78 5.66
C ARG A 40 5.82 11.68 6.68
N PHE A 41 5.64 10.42 6.28
CA PHE A 41 5.83 9.26 7.14
C PHE A 41 6.77 8.23 6.47
N PRO A 42 8.07 8.56 6.32
CA PRO A 42 9.01 7.71 5.59
C PRO A 42 9.32 6.38 6.31
N HIS A 43 8.96 6.27 7.59
CA HIS A 43 9.20 5.09 8.43
C HIS A 43 7.94 4.28 8.70
N ASP A 44 6.80 4.63 8.10
CA ASP A 44 5.56 3.88 8.24
C ASP A 44 5.43 2.89 7.07
N GLU A 45 5.49 1.59 7.35
CA GLU A 45 5.41 0.58 6.30
C GLU A 45 4.02 0.42 5.70
N ALA A 46 2.96 0.89 6.37
CA ALA A 46 1.60 0.76 5.87
C ALA A 46 1.39 1.59 4.59
N ILE A 47 2.11 2.71 4.43
CA ILE A 47 2.06 3.50 3.20
C ILE A 47 2.56 2.72 1.97
N PRO A 48 3.84 2.29 1.90
CA PRO A 48 4.32 1.50 0.76
C PRO A 48 3.58 0.17 0.62
N TYR A 49 3.06 -0.40 1.70
CA TYR A 49 2.23 -1.61 1.64
C TYR A 49 0.92 -1.37 0.88
N ASN A 50 0.16 -0.32 1.21
CA ASN A 50 -1.06 0.01 0.48
C ASN A 50 -0.78 0.40 -0.98
N LEU A 51 0.32 1.12 -1.26
CA LEU A 51 0.75 1.39 -2.64
C LEU A 51 1.00 0.10 -3.44
N ALA A 52 1.54 -0.94 -2.79
CA ALA A 52 1.72 -2.26 -3.40
C ALA A 52 0.36 -2.91 -3.73
N CYS A 53 -0.61 -2.89 -2.81
CA CYS A 53 -1.95 -3.43 -3.06
C CYS A 53 -2.63 -2.71 -4.22
N TYR A 54 -2.53 -1.38 -4.29
CA TYR A 54 -3.15 -0.60 -5.38
C TYR A 54 -2.55 -0.96 -6.74
N LYS A 55 -1.22 -1.06 -6.83
CA LYS A 55 -0.55 -1.48 -8.07
C LYS A 55 -0.85 -2.93 -8.43
N CYS A 56 -0.96 -3.82 -7.44
CA CYS A 56 -1.31 -5.22 -7.65
C CYS A 56 -2.70 -5.35 -8.28
N GLN A 57 -3.70 -4.68 -7.70
CA GLN A 57 -5.08 -4.70 -8.23
C GLN A 57 -5.22 -3.96 -9.56
N ASN A 58 -4.34 -3.00 -9.86
CA ASN A 58 -4.27 -2.37 -11.18
C ASN A 58 -3.57 -3.24 -12.24
N GLY A 59 -3.11 -4.45 -11.91
CA GLY A 59 -2.38 -5.35 -12.81
C GLY A 59 -0.90 -5.00 -13.02
N GLU A 60 -0.37 -4.04 -12.27
CA GLU A 60 1.00 -3.55 -12.37
C GLU A 60 1.95 -4.32 -11.44
N PHE A 61 2.08 -5.62 -11.67
CA PHE A 61 2.72 -6.54 -10.71
C PHE A 61 4.20 -6.25 -10.40
N GLN A 62 4.97 -5.72 -11.35
CA GLN A 62 6.36 -5.35 -11.07
C GLN A 62 6.44 -4.13 -10.15
N GLU A 63 5.59 -3.12 -10.36
CA GLU A 63 5.54 -1.97 -9.46
C GLU A 63 5.01 -2.37 -8.08
N ALA A 64 3.98 -3.22 -8.03
CA ALA A 64 3.45 -3.76 -6.78
C ALA A 64 4.55 -4.44 -5.96
N ARG A 65 5.39 -5.25 -6.61
CA ARG A 65 6.55 -5.88 -5.98
C ARG A 65 7.53 -4.86 -5.42
N GLU A 66 7.90 -3.84 -6.20
CA GLU A 66 8.84 -2.81 -5.75
C GLU A 66 8.33 -2.08 -4.51
N TRP A 67 7.03 -1.78 -4.46
CA TRP A 67 6.39 -1.16 -3.31
C TRP A 67 6.34 -2.09 -2.09
N LEU A 68 6.06 -3.38 -2.30
CA LEU A 68 6.09 -4.37 -1.22
C LEU A 68 7.50 -4.58 -0.67
N GLU A 69 8.53 -4.60 -1.52
CA GLU A 69 9.94 -4.65 -1.10
C GLU A 69 10.34 -3.40 -0.29
N ARG A 70 9.77 -2.22 -0.61
CA ARG A 70 9.96 -1.00 0.23
C ARG A 70 9.27 -1.14 1.58
N ALA A 71 8.05 -1.67 1.64
CA ALA A 71 7.35 -1.92 2.91
C ALA A 71 8.14 -2.88 3.80
N LEU A 72 8.69 -3.95 3.22
CA LEU A 72 9.54 -4.94 3.91
C LEU A 72 10.84 -4.35 4.47
N LYS A 73 11.38 -3.31 3.82
CA LYS A 73 12.61 -2.61 4.23
C LYS A 73 12.35 -1.61 5.34
N VAL A 74 11.18 -0.98 5.34
CA VAL A 74 10.80 0.05 6.33
C VAL A 74 10.26 -0.59 7.61
N GLY A 75 9.39 -1.60 7.48
CA GLY A 75 8.75 -2.26 8.61
C GLY A 75 9.48 -3.51 9.10
N ASP A 76 8.86 -4.20 10.05
CA ASP A 76 9.32 -5.53 10.47
C ASP A 76 9.10 -6.54 9.33
N THR A 77 10.19 -6.99 8.73
CA THR A 77 10.16 -7.88 7.56
C THR A 77 9.33 -9.13 7.80
N LYS A 78 9.41 -9.74 9.00
CA LYS A 78 8.65 -10.96 9.30
C LYS A 78 7.17 -10.66 9.32
N ARG A 79 6.73 -9.64 10.07
CA ARG A 79 5.32 -9.25 10.16
C ARG A 79 4.76 -8.88 8.79
N VAL A 80 5.48 -8.05 8.02
CA VAL A 80 5.03 -7.63 6.69
C VAL A 80 4.93 -8.81 5.73
N LYS A 81 5.86 -9.78 5.75
CA LYS A 81 5.73 -11.02 4.95
C LYS A 81 4.49 -11.83 5.33
N HIS A 82 4.22 -11.99 6.63
CA HIS A 82 3.04 -12.72 7.09
C HIS A 82 1.75 -12.02 6.66
N MET A 83 1.67 -10.70 6.78
CA MET A 83 0.53 -9.92 6.28
C MET A 83 0.36 -10.11 4.78
N ALA A 84 1.43 -9.92 3.99
CA ALA A 84 1.37 -9.96 2.54
C ALA A 84 0.94 -11.32 1.96
N ILE A 85 1.30 -12.42 2.63
CA ILE A 85 0.89 -13.78 2.23
C ILE A 85 -0.60 -14.02 2.53
N ALA A 86 -1.13 -13.41 3.59
CA ALA A 86 -2.52 -13.57 3.99
C ALA A 86 -3.48 -12.56 3.33
N ASP A 87 -2.95 -11.58 2.61
CA ASP A 87 -3.71 -10.48 2.03
C ASP A 87 -4.28 -10.85 0.65
N PRO A 88 -5.62 -10.88 0.50
CA PRO A 88 -6.24 -11.19 -0.79
C PRO A 88 -5.86 -10.17 -1.87
N ASP A 89 -5.60 -8.91 -1.52
CA ASP A 89 -5.28 -7.86 -2.48
C ASP A 89 -3.92 -8.08 -3.15
N LEU A 90 -3.06 -8.90 -2.53
CA LEU A 90 -1.76 -9.30 -3.06
C LEU A 90 -1.76 -10.70 -3.69
N THR A 91 -2.88 -11.43 -3.64
CA THR A 91 -2.97 -12.77 -4.26
C THR A 91 -2.59 -12.78 -5.74
N PRO A 92 -3.05 -11.82 -6.58
CA PRO A 92 -2.67 -11.78 -7.99
C PRO A 92 -1.16 -11.67 -8.23
N LEU A 93 -0.42 -11.04 -7.31
CA LEU A 93 1.04 -10.91 -7.38
C LEU A 93 1.71 -12.29 -7.36
N TRP A 94 1.23 -13.17 -6.48
CA TRP A 94 1.77 -14.52 -6.29
C TRP A 94 1.37 -15.45 -7.44
N GLU A 95 0.14 -15.33 -7.92
CA GLU A 95 -0.38 -16.12 -9.05
C GLU A 95 0.38 -15.80 -10.35
N HIS A 96 0.83 -14.56 -10.53
CA HIS A 96 1.70 -14.16 -11.63
C HIS A 96 3.18 -14.54 -11.43
N GLY A 97 3.48 -15.36 -10.42
CA GLY A 97 4.81 -15.92 -10.19
C GLY A 97 5.85 -14.91 -9.69
N VAL A 98 5.41 -13.76 -9.18
CA VAL A 98 6.32 -12.73 -8.67
C VAL A 98 6.95 -13.18 -7.36
N LYS A 99 8.27 -13.00 -7.26
CA LYS A 99 9.06 -13.34 -6.08
C LYS A 99 9.56 -12.08 -5.39
N ILE A 100 9.25 -11.94 -4.11
CA ILE A 100 9.82 -10.92 -3.23
C ILE A 100 11.12 -11.42 -2.59
N LYS A 101 12.09 -10.52 -2.42
CA LYS A 101 13.39 -10.83 -1.82
C LYS A 101 13.33 -11.01 -0.29
#